data_AF-A0A368GFE0-F1
#
_entry.id   AF-A0A368GFE0-F1
#
_cell.length_a   1.000
_cell.length_b   1.000
_cell.length_c   1.000
_cell.angle_alpha   90.00
_cell.angle_beta   90.00
_cell.angle_gamma   90.00
#
_symmetry.space_group_name_H-M   'P 1'
#
loop_
_entity.id
_entity.type
_entity.pdbx_description
1 polymer ?
#
loop_
_entity_poly.entity_id
_entity_poly.type
_entity_poly.pdbx_seq_one_letter_code
_entity_poly.pdbx_strand_id
1 'polypeptide(L)'
;MQNVINKTLDYRRKIIFAASLSVKKWTIMLLKLKSIFHTLNMFSVDVTHKCLIAECWVPTVDLPLVKRALRKGTVRYKQLLTHTSRSHPQESFQDQAGSPIQAVLNEMETHDMPPTHFKLNKFTQGFQNIVDAYGIANYREANPAPWSIISFPFLFAVMFGDSGHGIIMFLAALAFVVFEKKLIAMKIKDEVGGQLLHLVV
;
A
#
# COMPACT_ATOMS: atom_id res chain seq x y z
N MET A 1 -19.49 49.39 9.86
CA MET A 1 -19.06 48.05 10.31
C MET A 1 -19.30 46.95 9.27
N GLN A 2 -20.44 46.92 8.57
CA GLN A 2 -20.77 45.88 7.59
C GLN A 2 -19.72 45.68 6.46
N ASN A 3 -19.14 46.78 5.95
CA ASN A 3 -18.14 46.71 4.89
C ASN A 3 -16.83 46.02 5.30
N VAL A 4 -16.43 46.12 6.57
CA VAL A 4 -15.23 45.45 7.08
C VAL A 4 -15.51 43.94 7.20
N ILE A 5 -16.69 43.57 7.69
CA ILE A 5 -17.11 42.17 7.81
C ILE A 5 -17.13 41.50 6.42
N ASN A 6 -17.73 42.15 5.42
CA ASN A 6 -17.79 41.61 4.05
C ASN A 6 -16.39 41.43 3.43
N LYS A 7 -15.51 42.42 3.58
CA LYS A 7 -14.12 42.32 3.09
C LYS A 7 -13.34 41.16 3.76
N THR A 8 -13.51 40.96 5.06
CA THR A 8 -12.88 39.86 5.79
C THR A 8 -13.43 38.50 5.34
N LEU A 9 -14.74 38.38 5.10
CA LEU A 9 -15.35 37.14 4.61
C LEU A 9 -14.86 36.77 3.21
N ASP A 10 -14.75 37.74 2.30
CA ASP A 10 -14.26 37.51 0.95
C ASP A 10 -12.78 37.14 0.93
N TYR A 11 -11.97 37.79 1.77
CA TYR A 11 -10.56 37.41 1.94
C TYR A 11 -10.41 35.99 2.47
N ARG A 12 -11.19 35.63 3.50
CA ARG A 12 -11.22 34.26 4.05
C ARG A 12 -11.61 33.23 2.98
N ARG A 13 -12.63 33.50 2.17
CA ARG A 13 -13.05 32.61 1.08
C ARG A 13 -11.94 32.40 0.05
N LYS A 14 -11.23 33.47 -0.34
CA LYS A 14 -10.09 33.39 -1.26
C LYS A 14 -8.96 32.51 -0.71
N ILE A 15 -8.60 32.69 0.56
CA ILE A 15 -7.56 31.85 1.19
C ILE A 15 -8.00 30.39 1.27
N ILE A 16 -9.23 30.13 1.72
CA ILE A 16 -9.75 28.76 1.84
C ILE A 16 -9.80 28.10 0.46
N PHE A 17 -10.22 28.83 -0.57
CA PHE A 17 -10.22 28.33 -1.94
C PHE A 17 -8.80 27.96 -2.40
N ALA A 18 -7.84 28.87 -2.25
CA ALA A 18 -6.43 28.62 -2.59
C ALA A 18 -5.84 27.43 -1.82
N ALA A 19 -6.12 27.33 -0.51
CA ALA A 19 -5.70 26.21 0.32
C ALA A 19 -6.34 24.90 -0.15
N SER A 20 -7.64 24.86 -0.40
CA SER A 20 -8.38 23.63 -0.73
C SER A 20 -7.85 22.90 -1.97
N LEU A 21 -7.27 23.62 -2.93
CA LEU A 21 -6.61 23.06 -4.11
C LEU A 21 -5.35 22.24 -3.76
N SER A 22 -4.63 22.63 -2.70
CA SER A 22 -3.36 22.03 -2.31
C SER A 22 -3.46 21.07 -1.11
N VAL A 23 -4.52 21.18 -0.28
CA VAL A 23 -4.72 20.33 0.91
C VAL A 23 -4.58 18.84 0.60
N LYS A 24 -5.25 18.32 -0.45
CA LYS A 24 -5.17 16.89 -0.79
C LYS A 24 -3.73 16.43 -1.06
N LYS A 25 -2.95 17.24 -1.77
CA LYS A 25 -1.55 16.95 -2.08
C LYS A 25 -0.70 16.96 -0.81
N TRP A 26 -0.88 17.96 0.06
CA TRP A 26 -0.17 18.06 1.33
C TRP A 26 -0.51 16.90 2.28
N THR A 27 -1.78 16.51 2.38
CA THR A 27 -2.19 15.35 3.16
C THR A 27 -1.48 14.09 2.69
N ILE A 28 -1.45 13.81 1.39
CA ILE A 28 -0.75 12.64 0.83
C ILE A 28 0.75 12.72 1.15
N MET A 29 1.38 13.89 1.01
CA MET A 29 2.80 14.08 1.31
C MET A 29 3.11 13.82 2.78
N LEU A 30 2.31 14.37 3.70
CA LEU A 30 2.48 14.18 5.14
C LEU A 30 2.24 12.73 5.56
N LEU A 31 1.25 12.05 4.99
CA LEU A 31 1.01 10.63 5.28
C LEU A 31 2.19 9.76 4.82
N LYS A 32 2.74 10.03 3.62
CA LYS A 32 3.95 9.35 3.15
C LYS A 32 5.14 9.61 4.06
N LEU A 33 5.36 10.86 4.45
CA LEU A 33 6.46 11.23 5.35
C LEU A 33 6.34 10.52 6.71
N LYS A 34 5.14 10.52 7.29
CA LYS A 34 4.84 9.81 8.55
C LYS A 34 5.11 8.31 8.41
N SER A 35 4.70 7.68 7.30
CA SER A 35 4.97 6.26 7.08
C SER A 35 6.47 5.95 6.96
N ILE A 36 7.25 6.81 6.28
CA ILE A 36 8.70 6.63 6.16
C ILE A 36 9.36 6.72 7.52
N PHE A 37 9.06 7.76 8.31
CA PHE A 37 9.64 7.89 9.65
C PHE A 37 9.22 6.76 10.59
N HIS A 38 7.98 6.30 10.49
CA HIS A 38 7.54 5.14 11.25
C HIS A 38 8.33 3.88 10.88
N THR A 39 8.60 3.65 9.59
CA THR A 39 9.46 2.54 9.15
C THR A 39 10.91 2.69 9.60
N LEU A 40 11.49 3.89 9.47
CA LEU A 40 12.86 4.16 9.93
C LEU A 40 13.01 3.96 11.45
N ASN A 41 11.95 4.21 12.21
CA ASN A 41 11.94 3.98 13.65
C ASN A 41 11.93 2.49 14.04
N MET A 42 11.66 1.58 13.09
CA MET A 42 11.80 0.14 13.30
C MET A 42 13.22 -0.37 12.99
N PHE A 43 14.12 0.48 12.50
CA PHE A 43 15.47 0.09 12.11
C PHE A 43 16.43 0.22 13.31
N SER A 44 17.45 -0.64 13.35
CA SER A 44 18.53 -0.51 14.30
C SER A 44 19.55 0.52 13.81
N VAL A 45 20.04 1.36 14.72
CA VAL A 45 21.01 2.41 14.42
C VAL A 45 22.40 1.90 14.74
N ASP A 46 23.27 1.86 13.75
CA ASP A 46 24.71 1.64 13.95
C ASP A 46 25.43 3.00 14.04
N VAL A 47 25.81 3.35 15.27
CA VAL A 47 26.48 4.61 15.61
C VAL A 47 27.89 4.67 15.00
N THR A 48 28.54 3.52 14.80
CA THR A 48 29.94 3.44 14.33
C THR A 48 30.04 3.81 12.86
N HIS A 49 29.16 3.24 12.03
CA HIS A 49 29.15 3.47 10.58
C HIS A 49 28.12 4.51 10.14
N LYS A 50 27.40 5.15 11.09
CA LYS A 50 26.28 6.06 10.83
C LYS A 50 25.29 5.47 9.81
N CYS A 51 24.98 4.18 9.99
CA CYS A 51 24.14 3.41 9.09
C CYS A 51 22.88 2.93 9.81
N LEU A 52 21.81 2.67 9.04
CA LEU A 52 20.61 2.02 9.54
C LEU A 52 20.57 0.59 9.01
N ILE A 53 20.33 -0.35 9.92
CA ILE A 53 20.23 -1.76 9.60
C ILE A 53 18.78 -2.20 9.83
N ALA A 54 18.26 -2.98 8.90
CA ALA A 54 16.89 -3.46 8.94
C ALA A 54 16.83 -4.91 8.46
N GLU A 55 16.09 -5.72 9.20
CA GLU A 55 15.76 -7.09 8.83
C GLU A 55 14.33 -7.10 8.28
N CYS A 56 14.13 -7.75 7.14
CA CYS A 56 12.80 -7.80 6.52
C CYS A 56 12.59 -9.09 5.73
N TRP A 57 11.33 -9.53 5.71
CA TRP A 57 10.90 -10.65 4.88
C TRP A 57 10.63 -10.17 3.46
N VAL A 58 11.27 -10.82 2.48
CA VAL A 58 11.10 -10.53 1.06
C VAL A 58 10.86 -11.84 0.31
N PRO A 59 9.85 -11.91 -0.58
CA PRO A 59 9.69 -13.05 -1.47
C PRO A 59 10.93 -13.23 -2.34
N THR A 60 11.49 -14.44 -2.41
CA THR A 60 12.71 -14.74 -3.18
C THR A 60 12.59 -14.33 -4.65
N VAL A 61 11.38 -14.44 -5.22
CA VAL A 61 11.08 -14.06 -6.61
C VAL A 61 11.22 -12.56 -6.87
N ASP A 62 10.93 -11.73 -5.86
CA ASP A 62 10.88 -10.27 -5.97
C ASP A 62 12.19 -9.60 -5.51
N LEU A 63 13.15 -10.39 -5.02
CA LEU A 63 14.47 -9.94 -4.60
C LEU A 63 15.22 -9.09 -5.66
N PRO A 64 15.21 -9.43 -6.97
CA PRO A 64 15.85 -8.60 -8.00
C PRO A 64 15.21 -7.21 -8.13
N LEU A 65 13.89 -7.12 -7.92
CA LEU A 65 13.16 -5.86 -7.97
C LEU A 65 13.56 -4.95 -6.80
N VAL A 66 13.70 -5.51 -5.60
CA VAL A 66 14.16 -4.78 -4.41
C VAL A 66 15.60 -4.27 -4.62
N LYS A 67 16.53 -5.14 -5.06
CA LYS A 67 17.92 -4.74 -5.37
C LYS A 67 17.96 -3.58 -6.38
N ARG A 68 17.12 -3.61 -7.41
CA ARG A 68 17.00 -2.53 -8.42
C ARG A 68 16.45 -1.24 -7.81
N ALA A 69 15.42 -1.32 -6.97
CA ALA A 69 14.82 -0.16 -6.32
C ALA A 69 15.81 0.55 -5.40
N LEU A 70 16.57 -0.22 -4.60
CA LEU A 70 17.65 0.27 -3.75
C LEU A 70 18.74 0.98 -4.56
N ARG A 71 19.23 0.34 -5.64
CA ARG A 71 20.24 0.96 -6.54
C ARG A 71 19.74 2.28 -7.16
N LYS A 72 18.47 2.32 -7.59
CA LYS A 72 17.84 3.53 -8.13
C LYS A 72 17.77 4.65 -7.08
N GLY A 73 17.47 4.30 -5.82
CA GLY A 73 17.48 5.22 -4.68
C GLY A 73 18.86 5.83 -4.45
N THR A 74 19.89 5.00 -4.36
CA THR A 74 21.29 5.45 -4.20
C THR A 74 21.74 6.39 -5.32
N VAL A 75 21.46 6.03 -6.58
CA VAL A 75 21.85 6.86 -7.74
C VAL A 75 21.16 8.23 -7.68
N ARG A 76 19.87 8.27 -7.39
CA ARG A 76 19.11 9.51 -7.32
C ARG A 76 19.55 10.39 -6.15
N TYR A 77 19.86 9.79 -4.99
CA TYR A 77 20.41 10.50 -3.85
C TYR A 77 21.76 11.16 -4.21
N LYS A 78 22.66 10.40 -4.86
CA LYS A 78 23.96 10.92 -5.31
C LYS A 78 23.80 12.09 -6.29
N GLN A 79 22.86 12.00 -7.24
CA GLN A 79 22.56 13.10 -8.16
C GLN A 79 22.10 14.37 -7.41
N LEU A 80 21.21 14.23 -6.43
CA LEU A 80 20.72 15.37 -5.65
C LEU A 80 21.83 16.04 -4.83
N LEU A 81 22.73 15.25 -4.22
CA LEU A 81 23.89 15.80 -3.52
C LEU A 81 24.81 16.58 -4.47
N THR A 82 25.09 16.05 -5.67
CA THR A 82 25.97 16.74 -6.63
C THR A 82 25.40 18.08 -7.12
N HIS A 83 24.08 18.25 -7.13
CA HIS A 83 23.45 19.53 -7.49
C HIS A 83 23.44 20.54 -6.34
N THR A 84 23.35 20.08 -5.08
CA THR A 84 23.31 20.94 -3.89
C THR A 84 24.71 21.41 -3.45
N SER A 85 25.77 20.68 -3.78
CA SER A 85 27.16 21.01 -3.37
C SER A 85 27.84 22.13 -4.17
N ARG A 86 27.12 22.98 -4.92
CA ARG A 86 27.73 24.05 -5.72
C ARG A 86 27.97 25.37 -4.97
N SER A 87 27.56 25.51 -3.71
CA SER A 87 27.60 26.79 -2.99
C SER A 87 28.45 26.84 -1.70
N HIS A 88 29.14 25.77 -1.28
CA HIS A 88 30.14 25.88 -0.21
C HIS A 88 31.14 24.71 -0.20
N PRO A 89 32.45 24.97 -0.44
CA PRO A 89 33.50 23.97 -0.27
C PRO A 89 34.11 24.09 1.14
N GLN A 90 33.44 23.53 2.16
CA GLN A 90 33.93 23.29 3.53
C GLN A 90 32.74 22.65 4.27
N GLU A 91 32.72 21.41 4.79
CA GLU A 91 33.77 20.50 5.24
C GLU A 91 33.52 19.06 4.78
N SER A 92 34.63 18.33 4.65
CA SER A 92 34.83 16.90 4.47
C SER A 92 33.72 15.96 4.98
N PHE A 93 32.91 15.43 4.06
CA PHE A 93 32.33 14.08 4.17
C PHE A 93 32.77 13.21 2.98
N GLN A 94 33.99 13.43 2.53
CA GLN A 94 34.67 12.56 1.59
C GLN A 94 36.01 12.22 2.25
N ASP A 95 36.36 10.93 2.24
CA ASP A 95 37.70 10.40 2.51
C ASP A 95 38.03 9.84 3.90
N GLN A 96 37.18 8.95 4.44
CA GLN A 96 37.69 7.81 5.25
C GLN A 96 37.14 6.43 4.88
N ALA A 97 36.16 6.34 3.98
CA ALA A 97 35.74 5.07 3.38
C ALA A 97 35.44 5.29 1.90
N GLY A 98 36.32 4.81 1.02
CA GLY A 98 36.13 4.80 -0.43
C GLY A 98 34.99 3.88 -0.92
N SER A 99 33.94 3.69 -0.12
CA SER A 99 32.76 2.93 -0.54
C SER A 99 31.66 3.90 -0.98
N PRO A 100 31.13 3.80 -2.21
CA PRO A 100 29.86 4.45 -2.52
C PRO A 100 28.84 3.95 -1.49
N ILE A 101 28.11 4.85 -0.82
CA ILE A 101 27.01 4.49 0.11
C ILE A 101 25.92 3.82 -0.71
N GLN A 102 26.11 2.54 -0.97
CA GLN A 102 25.21 1.68 -1.70
C GLN A 102 24.40 0.92 -0.65
N ALA A 103 23.08 0.96 -0.79
CA ALA A 103 22.25 0.10 0.02
C ALA A 103 22.64 -1.37 -0.29
N VAL A 104 23.14 -2.06 0.72
CA VAL A 104 23.53 -3.47 0.64
C VAL A 104 22.34 -4.31 1.10
N LEU A 105 22.01 -5.35 0.34
CA LEU A 105 21.03 -6.35 0.72
C LEU A 105 21.78 -7.67 0.90
N ASN A 106 21.80 -8.17 2.13
CA ASN A 106 22.38 -9.47 2.46
C ASN A 106 21.26 -10.47 2.73
N GLU A 107 21.39 -11.67 2.16
CA GLU A 107 20.49 -12.78 2.47
C GLU A 107 20.99 -13.45 3.74
N MET A 108 20.10 -13.62 4.72
CA MET A 108 20.44 -14.20 6.02
C MET A 108 19.69 -15.52 6.18
N GLU A 109 20.36 -16.52 6.73
CA GLU A 109 19.71 -17.74 7.18
C GLU A 109 19.15 -17.50 8.58
N THR A 110 17.85 -17.76 8.76
CA THR A 110 17.17 -17.71 10.05
C THR A 110 16.32 -18.96 10.23
N HIS A 111 16.14 -19.37 11.48
CA HIS A 111 15.22 -20.44 11.86
C HIS A 111 13.81 -19.89 12.19
N ASP A 112 13.60 -18.57 12.13
CA ASP A 112 12.30 -17.97 12.38
C ASP A 112 11.30 -18.33 11.28
N MET A 113 10.04 -18.52 11.67
CA MET A 113 8.98 -18.87 10.73
C MET A 113 8.65 -17.67 9.83
N PRO A 114 8.85 -17.77 8.51
CA PRO A 114 8.55 -16.68 7.60
C PRO A 114 7.03 -16.48 7.43
N PRO A 115 6.58 -15.27 7.09
CA PRO A 115 5.17 -14.99 6.82
C PRO A 115 4.70 -15.66 5.51
N THR A 116 3.43 -16.07 5.49
CA THR A 116 2.77 -16.61 4.29
C THR A 116 2.32 -15.47 3.37
N HIS A 117 2.61 -15.58 2.07
CA HIS A 117 2.19 -14.60 1.07
C HIS A 117 1.63 -15.29 -0.18
N PHE A 118 0.37 -14.98 -0.52
CA PHE A 118 -0.28 -15.43 -1.75
C PHE A 118 -0.34 -14.31 -2.78
N LYS A 119 0.08 -14.60 -4.03
CA LYS A 119 -0.09 -13.68 -5.16
C LYS A 119 -1.53 -13.77 -5.65
N LEU A 120 -2.34 -12.75 -5.36
CA LEU A 120 -3.76 -12.70 -5.66
C LEU A 120 -4.06 -11.78 -6.85
N ASN A 121 -5.06 -12.17 -7.64
CA ASN A 121 -5.72 -11.30 -8.59
C ASN A 121 -6.99 -10.71 -7.96
N LYS A 122 -7.55 -9.67 -8.60
CA LYS A 122 -8.81 -9.05 -8.16
C LYS A 122 -9.94 -10.07 -7.91
N PHE A 123 -10.07 -11.07 -8.78
CA PHE A 123 -11.05 -12.14 -8.62
C PHE A 123 -10.77 -13.06 -7.42
N THR A 124 -9.53 -13.52 -7.26
CA THR A 124 -9.17 -14.47 -6.21
C THR A 124 -9.07 -13.82 -4.82
N GLN A 125 -8.97 -12.49 -4.77
CA GLN A 125 -8.89 -11.73 -3.52
C GLN A 125 -10.14 -11.89 -2.65
N GLY A 126 -11.34 -11.86 -3.24
CA GLY A 126 -12.58 -12.09 -2.51
C GLY A 126 -12.61 -13.45 -1.81
N PHE A 127 -12.26 -14.52 -2.53
CA PHE A 127 -12.20 -15.88 -1.99
C PHE A 127 -11.08 -16.08 -0.97
N GLN A 128 -9.92 -15.44 -1.18
CA GLN A 128 -8.84 -15.49 -0.21
C GLN A 128 -9.24 -14.81 1.10
N ASN A 129 -9.91 -13.66 1.05
CA ASN A 129 -10.40 -12.99 2.25
C ASN A 129 -11.38 -13.86 3.05
N ILE A 130 -12.22 -14.65 2.37
CA ILE A 130 -13.13 -15.60 3.03
C ILE A 130 -12.34 -16.70 3.74
N VAL A 131 -11.30 -17.25 3.11
CA VAL A 131 -10.43 -18.27 3.71
C VAL A 131 -9.63 -17.69 4.88
N ASP A 132 -9.01 -16.52 4.70
CA ASP A 132 -8.17 -15.86 5.70
C ASP A 132 -8.99 -15.45 6.94
N ALA A 133 -10.30 -15.20 6.79
CA ALA A 133 -11.21 -14.94 7.90
C ALA A 133 -11.38 -16.15 8.83
N TYR A 134 -11.20 -17.38 8.31
CA TYR A 134 -11.18 -18.59 9.13
C TYR A 134 -9.82 -18.80 9.79
N GLY A 135 -8.75 -18.54 9.05
CA GLY A 135 -7.39 -18.60 9.57
C GLY A 135 -6.35 -18.43 8.47
N ILE A 136 -5.18 -17.91 8.84
CA ILE A 136 -4.04 -17.76 7.93
C ILE A 136 -3.29 -19.09 7.87
N ALA A 137 -3.08 -19.60 6.66
CA ALA A 137 -2.33 -20.83 6.42
C ALA A 137 -0.85 -20.69 6.86
N ASN A 138 -0.27 -21.78 7.36
CA ASN A 138 1.13 -21.83 7.74
C ASN A 138 2.06 -21.71 6.52
N TYR A 139 3.33 -21.41 6.78
CA TYR A 139 4.31 -21.28 5.70
C TYR A 139 4.44 -22.58 4.91
N ARG A 140 4.28 -22.49 3.58
CA ARG A 140 4.26 -23.61 2.63
C ARG A 140 3.12 -24.62 2.81
N GLU A 141 2.07 -24.26 3.55
CA GLU A 141 0.83 -25.02 3.58
C GLU A 141 0.05 -24.84 2.26
N ALA A 142 -0.75 -25.86 1.89
CA ALA A 142 -1.59 -25.80 0.71
C ALA A 142 -2.71 -24.76 0.91
N ASN A 143 -2.82 -23.79 0.00
CA ASN A 143 -3.88 -22.79 0.07
C ASN A 143 -5.25 -23.42 -0.29
N PRO A 144 -6.26 -23.42 0.60
CA PRO A 144 -7.57 -23.96 0.28
C PRO A 144 -8.37 -23.07 -0.71
N ALA A 145 -8.01 -21.79 -0.91
CA ALA A 145 -8.79 -20.84 -1.71
C ALA A 145 -9.07 -21.27 -3.16
N PRO A 146 -8.13 -21.86 -3.94
CA PRO A 146 -8.42 -22.38 -5.28
C PRO A 146 -9.51 -23.45 -5.31
N TRP A 147 -9.58 -24.31 -4.29
CA TRP A 147 -10.65 -25.31 -4.17
C TRP A 147 -11.96 -24.64 -3.77
N SER A 148 -11.91 -23.71 -2.82
CA SER A 148 -13.09 -22.94 -2.36
C SER A 148 -13.74 -22.14 -3.49
N ILE A 149 -13.00 -21.68 -4.49
CA ILE A 149 -13.57 -20.96 -5.66
C ILE A 149 -14.66 -21.77 -6.37
N ILE A 150 -14.52 -23.10 -6.43
CA ILE A 150 -15.46 -23.97 -7.12
C ILE A 150 -16.45 -24.59 -6.13
N SER A 151 -15.94 -25.13 -5.01
CA SER A 151 -16.78 -25.86 -4.06
C SER A 151 -17.76 -24.97 -3.30
N PHE A 152 -17.36 -23.74 -2.95
CA PHE A 152 -18.22 -22.84 -2.17
C PHE A 152 -19.48 -22.42 -2.94
N PRO A 153 -19.39 -21.86 -4.18
CA PRO A 153 -20.60 -21.55 -4.94
C PRO A 153 -21.43 -22.78 -5.30
N PHE A 154 -20.79 -23.94 -5.51
CA PHE A 154 -21.50 -25.19 -5.80
C PHE A 154 -22.34 -25.64 -4.60
N LEU A 155 -21.76 -25.70 -3.40
CA LEU A 155 -22.48 -26.06 -2.18
C LEU A 155 -23.58 -25.05 -1.87
N PHE A 156 -23.33 -23.75 -2.08
CA PHE A 156 -24.34 -22.72 -1.97
C PHE A 156 -25.51 -22.95 -2.93
N ALA A 157 -25.24 -23.31 -4.18
CA ALA A 157 -26.27 -23.61 -5.18
C ALA A 157 -27.11 -24.83 -4.83
N VAL A 158 -26.50 -25.89 -4.26
CA VAL A 158 -27.24 -27.07 -3.78
C VAL A 158 -28.17 -26.72 -2.60
N MET A 159 -27.70 -25.89 -1.66
CA MET A 159 -28.49 -25.49 -0.49
C MET A 159 -29.61 -24.50 -0.83
N PHE A 160 -29.40 -23.64 -1.83
CA PHE A 160 -30.30 -22.54 -2.22
C PHE A 160 -31.06 -22.84 -3.52
N GLY A 161 -31.24 -24.13 -3.86
CA GLY A 161 -31.62 -24.68 -5.17
C GLY A 161 -33.00 -24.27 -5.75
N ASP A 162 -33.20 -22.97 -5.95
CA ASP A 162 -34.34 -22.35 -6.61
C ASP A 162 -33.85 -21.54 -7.83
N SER A 163 -34.34 -21.90 -9.01
CA SER A 163 -33.97 -21.25 -10.28
C SER A 163 -34.41 -19.78 -10.36
N GLY A 164 -35.55 -19.42 -9.77
CA GLY A 164 -36.06 -18.04 -9.77
C GLY A 164 -35.17 -17.12 -8.93
N HIS A 165 -34.87 -17.55 -7.70
CA HIS A 165 -33.95 -16.83 -6.83
C HIS A 165 -32.53 -16.75 -7.42
N GLY A 166 -32.05 -17.83 -8.04
CA GLY A 166 -30.75 -17.86 -8.72
C GLY A 166 -30.63 -16.82 -9.84
N ILE A 167 -31.67 -16.64 -10.66
CA ILE A 167 -31.69 -15.60 -11.71
C ILE A 167 -31.63 -14.19 -11.10
N ILE A 168 -32.38 -13.94 -10.02
CA ILE A 168 -32.37 -12.63 -9.35
C ILE A 168 -30.99 -12.33 -8.77
N MET A 169 -30.35 -13.29 -8.09
CA MET A 169 -29.00 -13.14 -7.56
C MET A 169 -27.96 -12.93 -8.67
N PHE A 170 -28.09 -13.63 -9.79
CA PHE A 170 -27.23 -13.46 -10.95
C PHE A 170 -27.34 -12.05 -11.55
N LEU A 171 -28.57 -11.56 -11.76
CA LEU A 171 -28.80 -10.20 -12.29
C LEU A 171 -28.27 -9.12 -11.34
N ALA A 172 -28.45 -9.30 -10.02
CA ALA A 172 -27.89 -8.40 -9.02
C ALA A 172 -26.36 -8.40 -9.07
N ALA A 173 -25.72 -9.58 -9.04
CA ALA A 173 -24.27 -9.70 -9.13
C ALA A 173 -23.71 -9.10 -10.43
N LEU A 174 -24.36 -9.35 -11.56
CA LEU A 174 -24.02 -8.76 -12.85
C LEU A 174 -24.05 -7.22 -12.80
N ALA A 175 -25.10 -6.64 -12.20
CA ALA A 175 -25.20 -5.19 -12.04
C ALA A 175 -24.03 -4.61 -11.23
N PHE A 176 -23.61 -5.27 -10.15
CA PHE A 176 -22.44 -4.84 -9.36
C PHE A 176 -21.15 -4.86 -10.17
N VAL A 177 -20.91 -5.92 -10.97
CA VAL A 177 -19.72 -6.04 -11.82
C VAL A 177 -19.72 -4.97 -12.92
N VAL A 178 -20.87 -4.71 -13.56
CA VAL A 178 -20.99 -3.70 -14.63
C VAL A 178 -20.81 -2.28 -14.08
N PHE A 179 -21.34 -1.98 -12.90
CA PHE A 179 -21.30 -0.63 -12.31
C PHE A 179 -20.15 -0.40 -11.33
N GLU A 180 -19.25 -1.36 -11.18
CA GLU A 180 -18.08 -1.33 -10.30
C GLU A 180 -17.40 0.04 -10.20
N LYS A 181 -16.99 0.61 -11.35
CA LYS A 181 -16.21 1.86 -11.38
C LYS A 181 -16.98 3.04 -10.80
N LYS A 182 -18.30 3.08 -11.04
CA LYS A 182 -19.19 4.11 -10.50
C LYS A 182 -19.37 3.93 -8.99
N LEU A 183 -19.48 2.69 -8.53
CA LEU A 183 -19.66 2.37 -7.11
C LEU A 183 -18.40 2.68 -6.28
N ILE A 184 -17.20 2.32 -6.77
CA ILE A 184 -15.93 2.71 -6.13
C ILE A 184 -15.81 4.23 -6.00
N ALA A 185 -16.22 4.97 -7.04
CA ALA A 185 -16.14 6.43 -7.05
C ALA A 185 -17.10 7.10 -6.04
N MET A 186 -18.23 6.46 -5.73
CA MET A 186 -19.24 6.97 -4.82
C MET A 186 -18.80 6.97 -3.35
N LYS A 187 -17.71 6.26 -3.00
CA LYS A 187 -17.16 6.18 -1.63
C LYS A 187 -18.25 5.94 -0.57
N ILE A 188 -19.03 4.89 -0.79
CA ILE A 188 -20.08 4.46 0.13
C ILE A 188 -19.46 4.21 1.50
N LYS A 189 -19.97 4.90 2.52
CA LYS A 189 -19.52 4.78 3.92
C LYS A 189 -20.34 3.79 4.74
N ASP A 190 -21.40 3.24 4.16
CA ASP A 190 -22.23 2.24 4.80
C ASP A 190 -21.47 0.92 4.88
N GLU A 191 -21.45 0.30 6.06
CA GLU A 191 -20.67 -0.91 6.32
C GLU A 191 -21.07 -2.07 5.40
N VAL A 192 -22.37 -2.28 5.23
CA VAL A 192 -22.93 -3.35 4.37
C VAL A 192 -22.58 -3.11 2.90
N GLY A 193 -22.73 -1.88 2.41
CA GLY A 193 -22.41 -1.52 1.03
C GLY A 193 -20.90 -1.58 0.74
N GLY A 194 -20.08 -1.17 1.72
CA GLY A 194 -18.63 -1.23 1.64
C GLY A 194 -18.08 -2.66 1.63
N GLN A 195 -18.62 -3.54 2.48
CA GLN A 195 -18.25 -4.97 2.51
C GLN A 195 -18.64 -5.67 1.21
N LEU A 196 -19.86 -5.41 0.71
CA LEU A 196 -20.32 -5.99 -0.55
C LEU A 196 -19.45 -5.55 -1.73
N LEU A 197 -19.06 -4.27 -1.76
CA LEU A 197 -18.15 -3.76 -2.77
C LEU A 197 -16.79 -4.46 -2.69
N HIS A 198 -16.16 -4.50 -1.51
CA HIS A 198 -14.83 -5.08 -1.32
C HIS A 198 -14.72 -6.58 -1.60
N LEU A 199 -15.84 -7.30 -1.54
CA LEU A 199 -15.89 -8.75 -1.76
C LEU A 199 -16.20 -9.10 -3.23
N VAL A 200 -16.92 -8.23 -3.94
CA VAL A 200 -17.34 -8.43 -5.34
C VAL A 200 -16.39 -7.74 -6.34
N VAL A 201 -15.68 -6.70 -5.89
CA VAL A 201 -14.83 -5.81 -6.69
C VAL A 201 -13.43 -5.72 -6.10
#